data_AF-A0A381V690-F1
#
_entry.id   AF-A0A381V690-F1
#
_cell.length_a   1.000
_cell.length_b   1.000
_cell.length_c   1.000
_cell.angle_alpha   90.00
_cell.angle_beta   90.00
_cell.angle_gamma   90.00
#
_symmetry.space_group_name_H-M   'P 1'
#
loop_
_entity.id
_entity.type
_entity.pdbx_description
1 polymer ?
#
loop_
_entity_poly.entity_id
_entity_poly.type
_entity_poly.pdbx_seq_one_letter_code
_entity_poly.pdbx_strand_id
1 'polypeptide(L)'
;MKKVKQINTSLIIGRWQPWHDGHRELFKAALSRAERVLIGVRDTHLLDDKNPFTFEQVKEEIDRDLKDEFLDKYEIISFPNITNVIYGRDVGYKIEEVSFSDEIEKISATDIRKKLNINPELHDVSEVERVARIGHQGGVMWFTGLSGSGKSTLARSLERNLFNKGYSVYMLDGDNLRDGLNSNLSFSSEDRHENIRRAAEVALLMSEIGYIVLAAFITPKKKDRNLAKKILGRKYYEIYLSADLEACEKRDPKGLYKKARKGEIKNFTGIDSLYEVPDKADLVLNTSK
;
A
#
# COMPACT_ATOMS: atom_id res chain seq x y z
N MET A 1 -44.62 17.79 30.61
CA MET A 1 -43.22 18.05 30.19
C MET A 1 -42.99 17.33 28.87
N LYS A 2 -42.70 18.04 27.77
CA LYS A 2 -42.34 17.41 26.48
C LYS A 2 -41.03 16.65 26.69
N LYS A 3 -41.01 15.33 26.49
CA LYS A 3 -39.76 14.55 26.45
C LYS A 3 -38.90 15.13 25.32
N VAL A 4 -37.75 15.72 25.66
CA VAL A 4 -36.75 16.13 24.68
C VAL A 4 -36.28 14.85 23.98
N LYS A 5 -36.46 14.76 22.66
CA LYS A 5 -35.94 13.63 21.87
C LYS A 5 -34.42 13.65 22.00
N GLN A 6 -33.84 12.63 22.61
CA GLN A 6 -32.38 12.49 22.68
C GLN A 6 -31.87 12.16 21.28
N ILE A 7 -31.09 13.07 20.70
CA ILE A 7 -30.51 12.89 19.37
C ILE A 7 -29.26 12.02 19.53
N ASN A 8 -29.20 10.92 18.78
CA ASN A 8 -27.99 10.09 18.73
C ASN A 8 -26.90 10.84 17.97
N THR A 9 -25.73 10.98 18.58
CA THR A 9 -24.59 11.73 18.01
C THR A 9 -23.36 10.84 18.00
N SER A 10 -22.69 10.75 16.85
CA SER A 10 -21.36 10.14 16.74
C SER A 10 -20.29 11.20 16.95
N LEU A 11 -19.17 10.83 17.58
CA LEU A 11 -18.02 11.70 17.79
C LEU A 11 -16.85 11.18 16.97
N ILE A 12 -16.27 12.05 16.14
CA ILE A 12 -14.98 11.82 15.49
C ILE A 12 -13.97 12.80 16.07
N ILE A 13 -12.77 12.33 16.43
CA ILE A 13 -11.70 13.17 17.01
C ILE A 13 -10.45 13.01 16.16
N GLY A 14 -9.81 14.13 15.81
CA GLY A 14 -8.62 14.13 14.99
C GLY A 14 -8.01 15.52 14.85
N ARG A 15 -6.87 15.59 14.15
CA ARG A 15 -6.28 16.88 13.75
C ARG A 15 -7.02 17.48 12.56
N TRP A 16 -7.41 16.62 11.61
CA TRP A 16 -8.15 17.00 10.41
C TRP A 16 -7.39 17.97 9.48
N GLN A 17 -6.05 17.93 9.50
CA GLN A 17 -5.18 18.87 8.79
C GLN A 17 -4.30 18.19 7.74
N PRO A 18 -4.41 18.55 6.44
CA PRO A 18 -5.51 19.32 5.84
C PRO A 18 -6.82 18.50 5.77
N TRP A 19 -7.98 19.17 5.65
CA TRP A 19 -9.24 18.46 5.42
C TRP A 19 -9.31 17.93 3.98
N HIS A 20 -9.72 16.66 3.83
CA HIS A 20 -9.67 15.94 2.55
C HIS A 20 -10.72 14.82 2.49
N ASP A 21 -10.90 14.22 1.31
CA ASP A 21 -11.98 13.25 1.02
C ASP A 21 -12.01 12.04 1.96
N GLY A 22 -10.84 11.51 2.36
CA GLY A 22 -10.79 10.45 3.38
C GLY A 22 -11.44 10.85 4.73
N HIS A 23 -11.28 12.10 5.17
CA HIS A 23 -11.95 12.60 6.37
C HIS A 23 -13.45 12.79 6.15
N ARG A 24 -13.85 13.21 4.94
CA ARG A 24 -15.26 13.32 4.52
C ARG A 24 -15.97 11.96 4.51
N GLU A 25 -15.30 10.90 4.08
CA GLU A 25 -15.86 9.54 4.14
C GLU A 25 -15.96 9.03 5.59
N LEU A 26 -15.02 9.38 6.47
CA LEU A 26 -15.14 9.13 7.90
C LEU A 26 -16.31 9.87 8.53
N PHE A 27 -16.51 11.12 8.15
CA PHE A 27 -17.68 11.89 8.53
C PHE A 27 -18.98 11.20 8.09
N LYS A 28 -19.09 10.76 6.83
CA LYS A 28 -20.28 10.04 6.32
C LYS A 28 -20.50 8.71 7.05
N ALA A 29 -19.43 7.97 7.33
CA ALA A 29 -19.50 6.73 8.10
C ALA A 29 -19.97 6.98 9.54
N ALA A 30 -19.53 8.06 10.18
CA ALA A 30 -20.05 8.46 11.49
C ALA A 30 -21.53 8.86 11.40
N LEU A 31 -21.89 9.65 10.38
CA LEU A 31 -23.27 10.08 10.16
C LEU A 31 -24.21 8.92 9.81
N SER A 32 -23.72 7.82 9.25
CA SER A 32 -24.55 6.63 9.00
C SER A 32 -24.92 5.88 10.29
N ARG A 33 -24.26 6.17 11.42
CA ARG A 33 -24.45 5.52 12.72
C ARG A 33 -25.29 6.34 13.69
N ALA A 34 -25.51 7.62 13.39
CA ALA A 34 -26.11 8.60 14.27
C ALA A 34 -26.92 9.63 13.48
N GLU A 35 -27.75 10.42 14.16
CA GLU A 35 -28.51 11.49 13.51
C GLU A 35 -27.63 12.72 13.23
N ARG A 36 -26.55 12.90 14.01
CA ARG A 36 -25.57 13.99 13.92
C ARG A 36 -24.15 13.52 14.18
N VAL A 37 -23.17 14.30 13.74
CA VAL A 37 -21.75 14.08 14.01
C VAL A 37 -21.15 15.29 14.72
N LEU A 38 -20.53 15.05 15.88
CA LEU A 38 -19.67 16.01 16.55
C LEU A 38 -18.23 15.81 16.04
N ILE A 39 -17.67 16.83 15.41
CA ILE A 39 -16.32 16.81 14.85
C ILE A 39 -15.38 17.52 15.84
N GLY A 40 -14.62 16.73 16.58
CA GLY A 40 -13.60 17.21 17.50
C GLY A 40 -12.29 17.50 16.79
N VAL A 41 -11.94 18.78 16.65
CA VAL A 41 -10.67 19.23 16.06
C VAL A 41 -9.67 19.47 17.18
N ARG A 42 -8.57 18.72 17.18
CA ARG A 42 -7.53 18.83 18.20
C ARG A 42 -6.64 20.04 17.94
N ASP A 43 -6.66 21.01 18.84
CA ASP A 43 -5.81 22.19 18.86
C ASP A 43 -4.47 21.87 19.53
N THR A 44 -3.37 22.03 18.79
CA THR A 44 -2.01 21.79 19.30
C THR A 44 -1.34 23.07 19.81
N HIS A 45 -1.95 24.26 19.66
CA HIS A 45 -1.43 25.59 20.01
C HIS A 45 -0.05 25.98 19.43
N LEU A 46 0.68 25.03 18.84
CA LEU A 46 1.95 25.19 18.16
C LEU A 46 1.73 24.85 16.69
N LEU A 47 1.98 25.83 15.82
CA LEU A 47 2.06 25.61 14.38
C LEU A 47 3.44 25.02 14.07
N ASP A 48 3.46 23.83 13.47
CA ASP A 48 4.67 23.15 12.99
C ASP A 48 4.42 22.54 11.60
N ASP A 49 5.44 21.98 10.97
CA ASP A 49 5.33 21.39 9.63
C ASP A 49 4.26 20.29 9.53
N LYS A 50 3.84 19.68 10.66
CA LYS A 50 2.82 18.63 10.73
C LYS A 50 1.45 19.15 11.17
N ASN A 51 1.35 20.39 11.64
CA ASN A 51 0.11 21.06 12.07
C ASN A 51 0.14 22.52 11.60
N PRO A 52 0.05 22.77 10.28
CA PRO A 52 0.25 24.11 9.74
C PRO A 52 -0.98 25.02 9.89
N PHE A 53 -2.13 24.52 10.36
CA PHE A 53 -3.37 25.29 10.44
C PHE A 53 -3.88 25.47 11.87
N THR A 54 -4.51 26.61 12.13
CA THR A 54 -5.22 26.89 13.39
C THR A 54 -6.57 26.17 13.42
N PHE A 55 -7.17 26.02 14.60
CA PHE A 55 -8.53 25.47 14.74
C PHE A 55 -9.54 26.17 13.82
N GLU A 56 -9.52 27.51 13.75
CA GLU A 56 -10.47 28.27 12.92
C GLU A 56 -10.27 27.99 11.43
N GLN A 57 -9.02 27.87 10.96
CA GLN A 57 -8.75 27.53 9.56
C GLN A 57 -9.27 26.13 9.20
N VAL A 58 -9.05 25.15 10.07
CA VAL A 58 -9.55 23.78 9.86
C VAL A 58 -11.07 23.74 9.89
N LYS A 59 -11.68 24.47 10.84
CA LYS A 59 -13.13 24.60 10.93
C LYS A 59 -13.72 25.20 9.66
N GLU A 60 -13.13 26.27 9.13
CA GLU A 60 -13.55 26.88 7.87
C GLU A 60 -13.42 25.90 6.67
N GLU A 61 -12.37 25.08 6.63
CA GLU A 61 -12.21 24.06 5.58
C GLU A 61 -13.29 22.98 5.67
N ILE A 62 -13.55 22.46 6.87
CA ILE A 62 -14.60 21.46 7.11
C ILE A 62 -15.97 22.05 6.75
N ASP A 63 -16.26 23.26 7.22
CA ASP A 63 -17.53 23.94 6.93
C ASP A 63 -17.71 24.16 5.43
N ARG A 64 -16.65 24.58 4.73
CA ARG A 64 -16.71 24.78 3.27
C ARG A 64 -17.05 23.50 2.53
N ASP A 65 -16.56 22.34 2.98
CA ASP A 65 -16.82 21.04 2.36
C ASP A 65 -18.20 20.45 2.72
N LEU A 66 -18.66 20.62 3.95
CA LEU A 66 -19.83 19.91 4.46
C LEU A 66 -21.14 20.72 4.43
N LYS A 67 -21.08 22.06 4.52
CA LYS A 67 -22.27 22.91 4.75
C LYS A 67 -23.37 22.77 3.70
N ASP A 68 -23.00 22.54 2.43
CA ASP A 68 -23.96 22.54 1.32
C ASP A 68 -24.76 21.23 1.26
N GLU A 69 -24.18 20.11 1.71
CA GLU A 69 -24.80 18.77 1.66
C GLU A 69 -25.33 18.31 3.04
N PHE A 70 -24.69 18.74 4.14
CA PHE A 70 -24.92 18.21 5.48
C PHE A 70 -25.36 19.27 6.49
N LEU A 71 -26.13 20.26 6.02
CA LEU A 71 -26.67 21.32 6.86
C LEU A 71 -27.37 20.73 8.11
N ASP A 72 -27.06 21.29 9.28
CA ASP A 72 -27.54 20.86 10.61
C ASP A 72 -27.18 19.42 11.03
N LYS A 73 -26.40 18.68 10.25
CA LYS A 73 -25.98 17.30 10.59
C LYS A 73 -24.72 17.24 11.43
N TYR A 74 -24.03 18.35 11.64
CA TYR A 74 -22.76 18.33 12.34
C TYR A 74 -22.51 19.58 13.19
N GLU A 75 -21.59 19.44 14.13
CA GLU A 75 -21.07 20.52 14.95
C GLU A 75 -19.56 20.35 15.08
N ILE A 76 -18.80 21.43 14.93
CA ILE A 76 -17.33 21.41 15.04
C ILE A 76 -16.95 22.01 16.38
N ILE A 77 -16.23 21.25 17.20
CA ILE A 77 -15.74 21.69 18.51
C ILE A 77 -14.23 21.60 18.60
N SER A 78 -13.64 22.59 19.27
CA SER A 78 -12.22 22.56 19.60
C SER A 78 -11.99 21.61 20.76
N PHE A 79 -11.02 20.73 20.60
CA PHE A 79 -10.46 19.94 21.67
C PHE A 79 -9.07 20.46 21.99
N PRO A 80 -8.68 20.56 23.27
CA PRO A 80 -7.28 20.79 23.62
C PRO A 80 -6.42 19.62 23.12
N ASN A 81 -5.10 19.75 23.21
CA ASN A 81 -4.20 18.68 22.84
C ASN A 81 -4.41 17.42 23.72
N ILE A 82 -5.25 16.49 23.25
CA ILE A 82 -5.50 15.20 23.90
C ILE A 82 -4.35 14.23 23.59
N THR A 83 -3.76 13.68 24.65
CA THR A 83 -2.72 12.64 24.58
C THR A 83 -3.26 11.23 24.81
N ASN A 84 -4.32 11.09 25.62
CA ASN A 84 -4.88 9.80 26.01
C ASN A 84 -6.41 9.88 26.08
N VAL A 85 -7.09 8.88 25.52
CA VAL A 85 -8.53 8.67 25.69
C VAL A 85 -8.69 7.40 26.54
N ILE A 86 -9.21 7.55 27.76
CA ILE A 86 -9.43 6.44 28.71
C ILE A 86 -10.93 6.35 28.97
N TYR A 87 -11.49 5.15 28.93
CA TYR A 87 -12.91 4.90 29.14
C TYR A 87 -13.13 3.73 30.11
N GLY A 88 -14.27 3.75 30.82
CA GLY A 88 -14.65 2.75 31.82
C GLY A 88 -15.61 1.68 31.30
N ARG A 89 -16.17 0.89 32.23
CA ARG A 89 -17.30 -0.02 31.93
C ARG A 89 -18.60 0.78 31.83
N ASP A 90 -19.54 0.32 30.99
CA ASP A 90 -20.90 0.85 30.86
C ASP A 90 -21.00 2.35 30.51
N VAL A 91 -20.06 2.87 29.72
CA VAL A 91 -19.97 4.29 29.33
C VAL A 91 -21.11 4.79 28.42
N GLY A 92 -22.00 3.91 27.96
CA GLY A 92 -23.16 4.28 27.14
C GLY A 92 -22.86 4.61 25.68
N TYR A 93 -21.60 4.47 25.23
CA TYR A 93 -21.19 4.61 23.83
C TYR A 93 -20.30 3.44 23.38
N LYS A 94 -20.22 3.23 22.07
CA LYS A 94 -19.31 2.26 21.43
C LYS A 94 -18.10 2.97 20.87
N ILE A 95 -16.96 2.30 20.90
CA ILE A 95 -15.74 2.74 20.23
C ILE A 95 -15.56 1.84 19.01
N GLU A 96 -15.48 2.48 17.84
CA GLU A 96 -15.34 1.80 16.56
C GLU A 96 -14.15 2.40 15.82
N GLU A 97 -13.29 1.53 15.31
CA GLU A 97 -12.26 1.90 14.35
C GLU A 97 -12.82 1.73 12.94
N VAL A 98 -12.75 2.79 12.14
CA VAL A 98 -13.18 2.77 10.74
C VAL A 98 -11.93 2.90 9.87
N SER A 99 -11.61 1.84 9.13
CA SER A 99 -10.56 1.85 8.12
C SER A 99 -11.18 2.01 6.74
N PHE A 100 -10.55 2.81 5.88
CA PHE A 100 -10.94 2.97 4.49
C PHE A 100 -10.07 2.08 3.59
N SER A 101 -10.54 1.82 2.37
CA SER A 101 -9.74 1.13 1.37
C SER A 101 -8.57 2.00 0.91
N ASP A 102 -7.48 1.35 0.46
CA ASP A 102 -6.30 2.00 -0.12
C ASP A 102 -6.62 2.99 -1.28
N GLU A 103 -7.81 2.88 -1.88
CA GLU A 103 -8.28 3.76 -2.95
C GLU A 103 -8.68 5.15 -2.45
N ILE A 104 -9.34 5.24 -1.30
CA ILE A 104 -9.79 6.52 -0.70
C ILE A 104 -8.59 7.33 -0.19
N GLU A 105 -7.60 6.65 0.40
CA GLU A 105 -6.34 7.30 0.84
C GLU A 105 -5.55 7.85 -0.35
N LYS A 106 -5.51 7.13 -1.48
CA LYS A 106 -4.87 7.61 -2.72
C LYS A 106 -5.57 8.82 -3.32
N ILE A 107 -6.90 8.86 -3.31
CA ILE A 107 -7.69 10.00 -3.78
C ILE A 107 -7.35 11.23 -2.93
N SER A 108 -7.42 11.11 -1.60
CA SER A 108 -7.02 12.16 -0.67
C SER A 108 -5.63 12.72 -0.97
N ALA A 109 -4.61 11.86 -1.08
CA ALA A 109 -3.25 12.30 -1.37
C ALA A 109 -3.14 12.99 -2.75
N THR A 110 -3.90 12.52 -3.74
CA THR A 110 -3.92 13.10 -5.09
C THR A 110 -4.61 14.46 -5.11
N ASP A 111 -5.72 14.61 -4.39
CA ASP A 111 -6.44 15.88 -4.31
C ASP A 111 -5.72 16.91 -3.45
N ILE A 112 -5.00 16.47 -2.43
CA ILE A 112 -4.03 17.32 -1.71
C ILE A 112 -2.95 17.82 -2.68
N ARG A 113 -2.34 16.94 -3.49
CA ARG A 113 -1.35 17.34 -4.49
C ARG A 113 -1.92 18.33 -5.50
N LYS A 114 -3.14 18.11 -5.99
CA LYS A 114 -3.84 19.06 -6.88
C LYS A 114 -4.11 20.40 -6.22
N LYS A 115 -4.60 20.42 -4.97
CA LYS A 115 -4.82 21.65 -4.19
C LYS A 115 -3.51 22.40 -3.96
N LEU A 116 -2.41 21.67 -3.74
CA LEU A 116 -1.06 22.22 -3.60
C LEU A 116 -0.37 22.50 -4.97
N ASN A 117 -1.08 22.28 -6.09
CA ASN A 117 -0.59 22.41 -7.46
C ASN A 117 0.71 21.63 -7.75
N ILE A 118 0.92 20.52 -7.02
CA ILE A 118 2.05 19.60 -7.18
C ILE A 118 1.72 18.67 -8.34
N ASN A 119 2.16 19.06 -9.54
CA ASN A 119 2.07 18.22 -10.73
C ASN A 119 3.35 17.37 -10.87
N PRO A 120 3.28 16.15 -11.45
CA PRO A 120 4.47 15.44 -11.85
C PRO A 120 5.26 16.30 -12.85
N GLU A 121 6.57 16.42 -12.64
CA GLU A 121 7.45 17.06 -13.61
C GLU A 121 7.44 16.29 -14.92
N LEU A 122 7.29 17.02 -16.03
CA LEU A 122 7.35 16.42 -17.36
C LEU A 122 8.81 16.16 -17.72
N HIS A 123 9.08 14.99 -18.29
CA HIS A 123 10.40 14.68 -18.82
C HIS A 123 10.51 15.14 -20.27
N ASP A 124 11.57 15.91 -20.59
CA ASP A 124 11.87 16.34 -21.96
C ASP A 124 12.22 15.18 -22.92
N VAL A 125 12.59 14.02 -22.36
CA VAL A 125 12.98 12.82 -23.13
C VAL A 125 11.89 11.76 -23.03
N SER A 126 11.27 11.47 -24.18
CA SER A 126 10.18 10.50 -24.30
C SER A 126 10.64 9.04 -24.16
N GLU A 127 9.69 8.14 -23.86
CA GLU A 127 9.96 6.69 -23.84
C GLU A 127 10.49 6.18 -25.20
N VAL A 128 9.98 6.73 -26.31
CA VAL A 128 10.40 6.34 -27.67
C VAL A 128 11.87 6.67 -27.91
N GLU A 129 12.31 7.86 -27.50
CA GLU A 129 13.72 8.26 -27.60
C GLU A 129 14.63 7.40 -26.74
N ARG A 130 14.19 7.04 -25.52
CA ARG A 130 14.94 6.13 -24.64
C ARG A 130 15.09 4.75 -25.28
N VAL A 131 14.02 4.20 -25.82
CA VAL A 131 14.03 2.89 -26.53
C VAL A 131 14.93 2.94 -27.75
N ALA A 132 14.86 4.01 -28.56
CA ALA A 132 15.71 4.18 -29.73
C ALA A 132 17.19 4.23 -29.36
N ARG A 133 17.54 4.90 -28.24
CA ARG A 133 18.92 4.99 -27.76
C ARG A 133 19.45 3.67 -27.20
N ILE A 134 18.61 2.91 -26.50
CA ILE A 134 18.99 1.65 -25.84
C ILE A 134 18.97 0.46 -26.81
N GLY A 135 18.18 0.55 -27.88
CA GLY A 135 18.06 -0.51 -28.89
C GLY A 135 17.12 -1.65 -28.50
N HIS A 136 16.43 -1.54 -27.36
CA HIS A 136 15.37 -2.48 -26.96
C HIS A 136 14.35 -1.82 -26.02
N GLN A 137 13.19 -2.46 -25.87
CA GLN A 137 12.18 -2.03 -24.89
C GLN A 137 12.52 -2.56 -23.50
N GLY A 138 12.28 -1.73 -22.49
CA GLY A 138 12.26 -2.15 -21.10
C GLY A 138 10.95 -2.84 -20.75
N GLY A 139 10.98 -3.68 -19.73
CA GLY A 139 9.83 -4.47 -19.28
C GLY A 139 10.12 -5.16 -17.96
N VAL A 140 9.10 -5.71 -17.31
CA VAL A 140 9.22 -6.32 -15.99
C VAL A 140 8.74 -7.77 -16.05
N MET A 141 9.69 -8.69 -15.89
CA MET A 141 9.42 -10.12 -15.71
C MET A 141 9.22 -10.37 -14.22
N TRP A 142 7.96 -10.50 -13.82
CA TRP A 142 7.55 -10.65 -12.42
C TRP A 142 7.44 -12.12 -12.05
N PHE A 143 8.49 -12.65 -11.42
CA PHE A 143 8.52 -14.03 -10.96
C PHE A 143 7.76 -14.16 -9.65
N THR A 144 6.84 -15.15 -9.58
CA THR A 144 6.10 -15.50 -8.36
C THR A 144 6.12 -17.02 -8.12
N GLY A 145 6.02 -17.42 -6.85
CA GLY A 145 6.05 -18.84 -6.44
C GLY A 145 6.49 -18.98 -4.99
N LEU A 146 6.40 -20.20 -4.44
CA LEU A 146 6.83 -20.51 -3.07
C LEU A 146 8.31 -20.19 -2.82
N SER A 147 8.69 -19.95 -1.56
CA SER A 147 10.11 -19.91 -1.20
C SER A 147 10.80 -21.21 -1.66
N GLY A 148 12.02 -21.17 -2.19
CA GLY A 148 12.67 -22.38 -2.71
C GLY A 148 12.17 -22.90 -4.07
N SER A 149 11.19 -22.23 -4.71
CA SER A 149 10.72 -22.63 -6.05
C SER A 149 11.72 -22.39 -7.20
N GLY A 150 12.85 -21.73 -6.92
CA GLY A 150 13.91 -21.48 -7.91
C GLY A 150 13.90 -20.08 -8.55
N LYS A 151 13.05 -19.14 -8.10
CA LYS A 151 12.92 -17.79 -8.69
C LYS A 151 14.25 -17.06 -8.84
N SER A 152 14.96 -16.83 -7.74
CA SER A 152 16.23 -16.10 -7.77
C SER A 152 17.33 -16.87 -8.54
N THR A 153 17.25 -18.21 -8.60
CA THR A 153 18.18 -19.02 -9.42
C THR A 153 17.94 -18.80 -10.91
N LEU A 154 16.69 -18.90 -11.34
CA LEU A 154 16.30 -18.65 -12.73
C LEU A 154 16.59 -17.21 -13.13
N ALA A 155 16.20 -16.24 -12.29
CA ALA A 155 16.40 -14.83 -12.55
C ALA A 155 17.90 -14.48 -12.68
N ARG A 156 18.78 -15.00 -11.82
CA ARG A 156 20.25 -14.80 -11.96
C ARG A 156 20.81 -15.39 -13.25
N SER A 157 20.37 -16.60 -13.62
CA SER A 157 20.82 -17.25 -14.86
C SER A 157 20.37 -16.45 -16.09
N LEU A 158 19.10 -16.01 -16.08
CA LEU A 158 18.52 -15.19 -17.15
C LEU A 158 19.19 -13.82 -17.24
N GLU A 159 19.45 -13.16 -16.11
CA GLU A 159 20.20 -11.91 -16.03
C GLU A 159 21.55 -12.04 -16.74
N ARG A 160 22.34 -13.07 -16.39
CA ARG A 160 23.64 -13.31 -17.03
C ARG A 160 23.50 -13.53 -18.53
N ASN A 161 22.50 -14.30 -18.98
CA ASN A 161 22.30 -14.59 -20.40
C ASN A 161 21.92 -13.33 -21.19
N LEU A 162 21.00 -12.52 -20.67
CA LEU A 162 20.56 -11.27 -21.31
C LEU A 162 21.68 -10.23 -21.31
N PHE A 163 22.42 -10.10 -20.21
CA PHE A 163 23.57 -9.21 -20.12
C PHE A 163 24.63 -9.55 -21.17
N ASN A 164 24.97 -10.83 -21.32
CA ASN A 164 25.94 -11.28 -22.33
C ASN A 164 25.48 -11.05 -23.77
N LYS A 165 24.16 -10.89 -23.99
CA LYS A 165 23.57 -10.54 -25.29
C LYS A 165 23.47 -9.02 -25.52
N GLY A 166 23.94 -8.21 -24.58
CA GLY A 166 23.95 -6.74 -24.69
C GLY A 166 22.66 -6.06 -24.23
N TYR A 167 21.74 -6.76 -23.57
CA TYR A 167 20.53 -6.14 -23.01
C TYR A 167 20.83 -5.43 -21.68
N SER A 168 20.23 -4.27 -21.49
CA SER A 168 20.14 -3.62 -20.18
C SER A 168 19.18 -4.42 -19.30
N VAL A 169 19.72 -5.16 -18.33
CA VAL A 169 18.96 -6.08 -17.47
C VAL A 169 19.39 -5.91 -16.02
N TYR A 170 18.44 -6.06 -15.08
CA TYR A 170 18.73 -6.02 -13.65
C TYR A 170 17.75 -6.88 -12.84
N MET A 171 18.27 -7.64 -11.88
CA MET A 171 17.46 -8.44 -10.97
C MET A 171 17.09 -7.67 -9.69
N LEU A 172 15.78 -7.50 -9.45
CA LEU A 172 15.24 -7.04 -8.18
C LEU A 172 14.85 -8.24 -7.32
N ASP A 173 15.42 -8.35 -6.13
CA ASP A 173 15.14 -9.40 -5.15
C ASP A 173 14.60 -8.80 -3.84
N GLY A 174 13.67 -9.51 -3.21
CA GLY A 174 13.05 -9.07 -1.96
C GLY A 174 14.02 -8.88 -0.81
N ASP A 175 15.09 -9.67 -0.74
CA ASP A 175 16.08 -9.53 0.33
C ASP A 175 16.92 -8.27 0.10
N ASN A 176 17.39 -8.03 -1.12
CA ASN A 176 18.16 -6.83 -1.47
C ASN A 176 17.39 -5.53 -1.21
N LEU A 177 16.07 -5.52 -1.52
CA LEU A 177 15.25 -4.35 -1.22
C LEU A 177 15.09 -4.15 0.29
N ARG A 178 14.99 -5.23 1.08
CA ARG A 178 14.86 -5.17 2.55
C ARG A 178 16.14 -4.69 3.23
N ASP A 179 17.30 -4.84 2.62
CA ASP A 179 18.55 -4.27 3.16
C ASP A 179 18.59 -2.73 3.01
N GLY A 180 17.86 -2.17 2.04
CA GLY A 180 17.87 -0.74 1.73
C GLY A 180 16.47 -0.11 1.76
N LEU A 181 15.85 -0.01 0.58
CA LEU A 181 14.57 0.69 0.35
C LEU A 181 13.44 0.28 1.31
N ASN A 182 13.45 -0.99 1.73
CA ASN A 182 12.43 -1.62 2.55
C ASN A 182 12.95 -2.03 3.93
N SER A 183 14.06 -1.43 4.39
CA SER A 183 14.67 -1.70 5.71
C SER A 183 13.76 -1.35 6.89
N ASN A 184 12.81 -0.44 6.69
CA ASN A 184 11.80 -0.08 7.69
C ASN A 184 10.58 -1.02 7.71
N LEU A 185 10.49 -2.00 6.80
CA LEU A 185 9.34 -2.90 6.69
C LEU A 185 9.59 -4.21 7.42
N SER A 186 8.66 -4.60 8.29
CA SER A 186 8.65 -5.91 8.93
C SER A 186 8.10 -7.00 7.98
N PHE A 187 7.63 -8.11 8.54
CA PHE A 187 7.00 -9.22 7.80
C PHE A 187 5.49 -9.32 8.02
N SER A 188 4.85 -8.27 8.54
CA SER A 188 3.39 -8.16 8.65
C SER A 188 2.71 -8.24 7.27
N SER A 189 1.39 -8.43 7.25
CA SER A 189 0.63 -8.50 6.00
C SER A 189 0.69 -7.15 5.25
N GLU A 190 0.62 -6.06 6.01
CA GLU A 190 0.62 -4.67 5.55
C GLU A 190 2.01 -4.30 5.01
N ASP A 191 3.07 -4.66 5.73
CA ASP A 191 4.45 -4.41 5.30
C ASP A 191 4.83 -5.26 4.09
N ARG A 192 4.29 -6.47 3.96
CA ARG A 192 4.46 -7.27 2.72
C ARG A 192 3.75 -6.61 1.54
N HIS A 193 2.54 -6.07 1.75
CA HIS A 193 1.82 -5.33 0.73
C HIS A 193 2.60 -4.10 0.26
N GLU A 194 3.09 -3.29 1.20
CA GLU A 194 3.89 -2.10 0.92
C GLU A 194 5.23 -2.45 0.25
N ASN A 195 5.87 -3.55 0.66
CA ASN A 195 7.08 -4.06 0.01
C ASN A 195 6.84 -4.33 -1.49
N ILE A 196 5.69 -4.93 -1.84
CA ILE A 196 5.32 -5.19 -3.23
C ILE A 196 5.00 -3.89 -3.98
N ARG A 197 4.28 -2.96 -3.35
CA ARG A 197 4.01 -1.64 -3.94
C ARG A 197 5.31 -0.93 -4.30
N ARG A 198 6.25 -0.79 -3.34
CA ARG A 198 7.56 -0.13 -3.56
C ARG A 198 8.38 -0.83 -4.64
N ALA A 199 8.41 -2.16 -4.62
CA ALA A 199 9.11 -2.93 -5.64
C ALA A 199 8.54 -2.69 -7.05
N ALA A 200 7.21 -2.63 -7.19
CA ALA A 200 6.55 -2.36 -8.46
C ALA A 200 6.85 -0.95 -8.98
N GLU A 201 6.84 0.07 -8.12
CA GLU A 201 7.18 1.45 -8.49
C GLU A 201 8.64 1.57 -8.96
N VAL A 202 9.58 0.94 -8.26
CA VAL A 202 11.00 0.91 -8.69
C VAL A 202 11.15 0.18 -10.01
N ALA A 203 10.49 -0.97 -10.17
CA ALA A 203 10.52 -1.72 -11.42
C ALA A 203 9.94 -0.91 -12.59
N LEU A 204 8.89 -0.10 -12.35
CA LEU A 204 8.32 0.80 -13.34
C LEU A 204 9.36 1.80 -13.81
N LEU A 205 9.95 2.57 -12.89
CA LEU A 205 10.97 3.57 -13.21
C LEU A 205 12.15 2.97 -13.99
N MET A 206 12.66 1.81 -13.54
CA MET A 206 13.74 1.10 -14.22
C MET A 206 13.35 0.66 -15.64
N SER A 207 12.12 0.19 -15.82
CA SER A 207 11.62 -0.24 -17.13
C SER A 207 11.31 0.94 -18.08
N GLU A 208 11.05 2.13 -17.55
CA GLU A 208 10.87 3.37 -18.33
C GLU A 208 12.20 3.95 -18.81
N ILE A 209 13.27 3.77 -18.03
CA ILE A 209 14.64 4.06 -18.48
C ILE A 209 15.23 2.94 -19.35
N GLY A 210 14.46 1.90 -19.67
CA GLY A 210 14.77 0.88 -20.68
C GLY A 210 15.36 -0.43 -20.17
N TYR A 211 15.40 -0.69 -18.86
CA TYR A 211 15.85 -1.98 -18.33
C TYR A 211 14.80 -3.08 -18.50
N ILE A 212 15.27 -4.30 -18.74
CA ILE A 212 14.53 -5.54 -18.50
C ILE A 212 14.72 -5.89 -17.03
N VAL A 213 13.67 -5.69 -16.22
CA VAL A 213 13.71 -5.92 -14.78
C VAL A 213 13.25 -7.35 -14.49
N LEU A 214 14.09 -8.11 -13.80
CA LEU A 214 13.79 -9.47 -13.35
C LEU A 214 13.39 -9.42 -11.88
N ALA A 215 12.08 -9.38 -11.61
CA ALA A 215 11.52 -9.11 -10.29
C ALA A 215 11.20 -10.43 -9.56
N ALA A 216 12.10 -10.89 -8.68
CA ALA A 216 12.01 -12.19 -8.01
C ALA A 216 11.37 -12.10 -6.62
N PHE A 217 10.05 -12.10 -6.56
CA PHE A 217 9.30 -11.99 -5.30
C PHE A 217 8.43 -13.22 -5.01
N ILE A 218 8.07 -13.45 -3.74
CA ILE A 218 7.12 -14.52 -3.42
C ILE A 218 5.72 -14.11 -3.89
N THR A 219 5.28 -12.90 -3.55
CA THR A 219 3.96 -12.31 -3.88
C THR A 219 2.80 -13.31 -3.77
N PRO A 220 2.55 -13.83 -2.55
CA PRO A 220 1.65 -14.96 -2.36
C PRO A 220 0.18 -14.61 -2.57
N LYS A 221 -0.22 -13.35 -2.35
CA LYS A 221 -1.60 -12.91 -2.48
C LYS A 221 -1.87 -12.35 -3.87
N LYS A 222 -3.00 -12.73 -4.46
CA LYS A 222 -3.51 -12.23 -5.74
C LYS A 222 -3.71 -10.72 -5.70
N LYS A 223 -4.16 -10.16 -4.57
CA LYS A 223 -4.32 -8.71 -4.41
C LYS A 223 -3.01 -7.94 -4.66
N ASP A 224 -1.88 -8.48 -4.20
CA ASP A 224 -0.57 -7.83 -4.32
C ASP A 224 -0.02 -7.95 -5.75
N ARG A 225 -0.28 -9.08 -6.42
CA ARG A 225 0.06 -9.27 -7.83
C ARG A 225 -0.78 -8.36 -8.74
N ASN A 226 -2.07 -8.24 -8.45
CA ASN A 226 -2.96 -7.30 -9.14
C ASN A 226 -2.53 -5.84 -8.94
N LEU A 227 -2.07 -5.48 -7.74
CA LEU A 227 -1.48 -4.17 -7.49
C LEU A 227 -0.24 -3.93 -8.37
N ALA A 228 0.72 -4.87 -8.37
CA ALA A 228 1.91 -4.77 -9.20
C ALA A 228 1.55 -4.64 -10.70
N LYS A 229 0.60 -5.45 -11.17
CA LYS A 229 0.06 -5.40 -12.54
C LYS A 229 -0.60 -4.05 -12.86
N LYS A 230 -1.33 -3.46 -11.92
CA LYS A 230 -1.96 -2.13 -12.07
C LYS A 230 -0.90 -1.02 -12.20
N ILE A 231 0.15 -1.06 -11.38
CA ILE A 231 1.25 -0.08 -11.40
C ILE A 231 2.04 -0.19 -12.72
N LEU A 232 2.41 -1.42 -13.09
CA LEU A 232 3.31 -1.68 -14.22
C LEU A 232 2.60 -1.69 -15.59
N GLY A 233 1.27 -1.85 -15.59
CA GLY A 233 0.45 -1.83 -16.80
C GLY A 233 0.96 -2.78 -17.88
N ARG A 234 1.18 -2.24 -19.09
CA ARG A 234 1.64 -3.00 -20.27
C ARG A 234 3.05 -3.59 -20.14
N LYS A 235 3.83 -3.16 -19.13
CA LYS A 235 5.21 -3.63 -18.92
C LYS A 235 5.27 -4.86 -18.01
N TYR A 236 4.14 -5.29 -17.45
CA TYR A 236 4.06 -6.43 -16.51
C TYR A 236 3.91 -7.77 -17.24
N TYR A 237 4.82 -8.70 -16.96
CA TYR A 237 4.75 -10.10 -17.41
C TYR A 237 4.87 -11.05 -16.23
N GLU A 238 3.80 -11.76 -15.87
CA GLU A 238 3.75 -12.67 -14.72
C GLU A 238 4.33 -14.04 -15.07
N ILE A 239 5.37 -14.46 -14.35
CA ILE A 239 6.05 -15.75 -14.53
C ILE A 239 5.87 -16.57 -13.25
N TYR A 240 5.01 -17.58 -13.30
CA TYR A 240 4.74 -18.45 -12.17
C TYR A 240 5.70 -19.65 -12.17
N LEU A 241 6.51 -19.77 -11.13
CA LEU A 241 7.31 -20.97 -10.87
C LEU A 241 6.49 -21.93 -10.00
N SER A 242 5.88 -22.90 -10.68
CA SER A 242 5.09 -23.95 -10.08
C SER A 242 6.01 -25.05 -9.55
N ALA A 243 6.25 -25.03 -8.24
CA ALA A 243 6.83 -26.13 -7.50
C ALA A 243 5.92 -26.46 -6.33
N ASP A 244 5.75 -27.75 -6.06
CA ASP A 244 5.06 -28.20 -4.87
C ASP A 244 5.85 -27.84 -3.59
N LEU A 245 5.11 -27.80 -2.47
CA LEU A 245 5.66 -27.45 -1.17
C LEU A 245 6.75 -28.43 -0.73
N GLU A 246 6.59 -29.72 -1.01
CA GLU A 246 7.53 -30.76 -0.61
C GLU A 246 8.90 -30.57 -1.28
N ALA A 247 8.94 -30.31 -2.58
CA ALA A 247 10.15 -29.99 -3.32
C ALA A 247 10.81 -28.71 -2.80
N CYS A 248 10.01 -27.68 -2.48
CA CYS A 248 10.50 -26.43 -1.91
C CYS A 248 11.12 -26.63 -0.51
N GLU A 249 10.44 -27.39 0.36
CA GLU A 249 10.91 -27.75 1.70
C GLU A 249 12.16 -28.63 1.66
N LYS A 250 12.24 -29.57 0.73
CA LYS A 250 13.41 -30.43 0.55
C LYS A 250 14.64 -29.62 0.12
N ARG A 251 14.46 -28.59 -0.72
CA ARG A 251 15.54 -27.71 -1.18
C ARG A 251 16.02 -26.75 -0.10
N ASP A 252 15.08 -26.11 0.60
CA ASP A 252 15.26 -25.11 1.67
C ASP A 252 16.66 -24.45 1.76
N PRO A 253 17.10 -23.73 0.70
CA PRO A 253 18.48 -23.26 0.59
C PRO A 253 18.86 -22.23 1.65
N LYS A 254 17.86 -21.59 2.27
CA LYS A 254 18.02 -20.57 3.32
C LYS A 254 17.68 -21.10 4.72
N GLY A 255 17.29 -22.38 4.86
CA GLY A 255 16.87 -22.96 6.13
C GLY A 255 15.58 -22.37 6.69
N LEU A 256 14.79 -21.66 5.88
CA LEU A 256 13.60 -20.91 6.33
C LEU A 256 12.43 -21.85 6.62
N TYR A 257 12.27 -22.92 5.84
CA TYR A 257 11.22 -23.91 6.10
C TYR A 257 11.49 -24.66 7.41
N LYS A 258 12.74 -25.04 7.66
CA LYS A 258 13.13 -25.66 8.95
C LYS A 258 12.83 -24.76 10.15
N LYS A 259 13.12 -23.45 10.04
CA LYS A 259 12.82 -22.47 11.09
C LYS A 259 11.31 -22.25 11.27
N ALA A 260 10.56 -22.17 10.17
CA ALA A 260 9.10 -22.04 10.21
C ALA A 260 8.44 -23.26 10.87
N ARG A 261 8.86 -24.49 10.52
CA ARG A 261 8.36 -25.73 11.14
C ARG A 261 8.65 -25.82 12.65
N LYS A 262 9.70 -25.15 13.13
CA LYS A 262 10.03 -25.01 14.57
C LYS A 262 9.27 -23.89 15.27
N GLY A 263 8.45 -23.11 14.55
CA GLY A 263 7.71 -21.97 15.08
C GLY A 263 8.54 -20.70 15.27
N GLU A 264 9.79 -20.67 14.79
CA GLU A 264 10.68 -19.51 14.91
C GLU A 264 10.29 -18.38 13.95
N ILE A 265 9.64 -18.72 12.83
CA ILE A 265 9.13 -17.77 11.83
C ILE A 265 7.62 -17.96 11.73
N LYS A 266 6.86 -16.95 12.13
CA LYS A 266 5.40 -16.94 12.03
C LYS A 266 4.96 -16.47 10.64
N ASN A 267 3.76 -16.90 10.21
CA ASN A 267 3.13 -16.47 8.96
C ASN A 267 4.00 -16.78 7.72
N PHE A 268 4.65 -17.93 7.71
CA PHE A 268 5.50 -18.33 6.59
C PHE A 268 4.66 -18.89 5.44
N THR A 269 4.95 -18.48 4.20
CA THR A 269 4.16 -18.87 3.01
C THR A 269 4.36 -20.35 2.70
N GLY A 270 3.25 -21.08 2.57
CA GLY A 270 3.21 -22.52 2.38
C GLY A 270 3.14 -23.33 3.69
N ILE A 271 3.37 -22.70 4.85
CA ILE A 271 3.25 -23.35 6.16
C ILE A 271 2.05 -22.79 6.91
N ASP A 272 2.16 -21.57 7.45
CA ASP A 272 1.10 -20.91 8.26
C ASP A 272 0.28 -19.90 7.44
N SER A 273 0.68 -19.64 6.19
CA SER A 273 -0.02 -18.74 5.28
C SER A 273 -0.11 -19.33 3.88
N LEU A 274 -1.24 -19.11 3.22
CA LEU A 274 -1.52 -19.67 1.89
C LEU A 274 -0.73 -18.95 0.79
N TYR A 275 -0.46 -19.69 -0.28
CA TYR A 275 -0.02 -19.15 -1.56
C TYR A 275 -1.19 -19.27 -2.55
N GLU A 276 -1.68 -18.14 -3.04
CA GLU A 276 -2.76 -18.09 -4.03
C GLU A 276 -2.14 -18.24 -5.42
N VAL A 277 -2.33 -19.39 -6.06
CA VAL A 277 -1.83 -19.67 -7.40
C VAL A 277 -2.37 -18.64 -8.41
N PRO A 278 -1.54 -18.10 -9.32
CA PRO A 278 -2.03 -17.20 -10.36
C PRO A 278 -3.04 -17.87 -11.30
N ASP A 279 -4.20 -17.23 -11.52
CA ASP A 279 -5.23 -17.78 -12.42
C ASP A 279 -4.80 -17.78 -13.89
N LYS A 280 -4.02 -16.76 -14.29
CA LYS A 280 -3.58 -16.54 -15.67
C LYS A 280 -2.23 -15.82 -15.72
N ALA A 281 -1.18 -16.56 -15.38
CA ALA A 281 0.19 -16.10 -15.59
C ALA A 281 0.53 -16.08 -17.09
N ASP A 282 1.40 -15.18 -17.52
CA ASP A 282 1.89 -15.10 -18.90
C ASP A 282 2.80 -16.29 -19.24
N LEU A 283 3.49 -16.84 -18.23
CA LEU A 283 4.28 -18.06 -18.34
C LEU A 283 4.20 -18.87 -17.03
N VAL A 284 4.01 -20.19 -17.16
CA VAL A 284 4.08 -21.14 -16.04
C VAL A 284 5.26 -22.08 -16.27
N LEU A 285 6.17 -22.16 -15.30
CA LEU A 285 7.33 -23.04 -15.32
C LEU A 285 7.21 -24.05 -14.18
N ASN A 286 7.08 -25.33 -14.52
CA ASN A 286 7.15 -26.38 -13.52
C ASN A 286 8.61 -26.60 -13.12
N THR A 287 8.92 -26.33 -11.86
CA THR A 287 10.26 -26.51 -11.29
C THR A 287 10.29 -27.58 -10.20
N SER A 288 9.28 -28.46 -10.09
CA SER A 288 9.31 -29.62 -9.18
C SER A 288 10.24 -30.73 -9.63
N LYS A 289 10.58 -30.79 -10.93
CA LYS A 289 11.42 -31.82 -11.54
C LYS A 289 12.84 -31.31 -11.82
#